data_AF-A0A2S6CYW5-F1
#
_entry.id   AF-A0A2S6CYW5-F1
#
_cell.length_a   1.000
_cell.length_b   1.000
_cell.length_c   1.000
_cell.angle_alpha   90.00
_cell.angle_beta   90.00
_cell.angle_gamma   90.00
#
_symmetry.space_group_name_H-M   'P 1'
#
loop_
_entity.id
_entity.type
_entity.pdbx_description
1 polymer ?
#
loop_
_entity_poly.entity_id
_entity_poly.type
_entity_poly.pdbx_seq_one_letter_code
_entity_poly.pdbx_strand_id
1 'polypeptide(L)'
;MPNNLTRVHSLLLFSTAFITSPLNAIARGGSFITFPTLIFTGISPITANATNNTALWIAAISSADAYRHNLLISRLQILILSVTSLIGRGIGSVIMLYTSADMFKQLLPYLLLSATLIFTFRCLIWLY
;
A
#
# COMPACT_ATOMS: atom_id res chain seq x y z
N MET A 1 15.03 -18.14 20.26
CA MET A 1 14.15 -18.47 19.11
C MET A 1 15.04 -19.02 17.99
N PRO A 2 14.66 -20.12 17.29
CA PRO A 2 15.54 -20.80 16.35
C PRO A 2 15.96 -19.90 15.18
N ASN A 3 17.26 -19.72 14.98
CA ASN A 3 17.87 -18.85 13.96
C ASN A 3 17.49 -19.21 12.50
N ASN A 4 16.95 -20.42 12.30
CA ASN A 4 16.54 -20.93 11.00
C ASN A 4 15.17 -20.36 10.59
N LEU A 5 14.28 -20.14 11.56
CA LEU A 5 12.94 -19.62 11.29
C LEU A 5 13.02 -18.15 10.87
N THR A 6 13.88 -17.33 11.49
CA THR A 6 14.02 -15.90 11.15
C THR A 6 14.51 -15.70 9.71
N ARG A 7 15.46 -16.51 9.22
CA ARG A 7 15.93 -16.43 7.82
C ARG A 7 14.83 -16.75 6.80
N VAL A 8 14.01 -17.77 7.09
CA VAL A 8 12.88 -18.15 6.22
C VAL A 8 11.83 -17.04 6.19
N HIS A 9 11.50 -16.42 7.34
CA HIS A 9 10.55 -15.29 7.38
C HIS A 9 11.07 -14.08 6.59
N SER A 10 12.35 -13.75 6.70
CA SER A 10 12.95 -12.65 5.93
C SER A 10 12.94 -12.92 4.42
N LEU A 11 13.26 -14.15 3.99
CA LEU A 11 13.20 -14.54 2.57
C LEU A 11 11.77 -14.50 2.03
N LEU A 12 10.80 -14.93 2.83
CA LEU A 12 9.38 -14.94 2.45
C LEU A 12 8.84 -13.52 2.32
N LEU A 13 9.15 -12.64 3.29
CA LEU A 13 8.82 -11.21 3.25
C LEU A 13 9.49 -10.49 2.07
N PHE A 14 10.76 -10.79 1.79
CA PHE A 14 11.49 -10.24 0.65
C PHE A 14 10.84 -10.64 -0.68
N SER A 15 10.52 -11.93 -0.83
CA SER A 15 9.93 -12.46 -2.06
C SER A 15 8.53 -11.89 -2.30
N THR A 16 7.70 -11.81 -1.26
CA THR A 16 6.38 -11.18 -1.37
C THR A 16 6.50 -9.70 -1.72
N ALA A 17 7.37 -8.94 -1.03
CA ALA A 17 7.59 -7.53 -1.32
C ALA A 17 8.07 -7.29 -2.76
N PHE A 18 8.94 -8.16 -3.28
CA PHE A 18 9.44 -8.07 -4.65
C PHE A 18 8.32 -8.30 -5.68
N ILE A 19 7.46 -9.30 -5.46
CA ILE A 19 6.35 -9.64 -6.37
C ILE A 19 5.22 -8.61 -6.29
N THR A 20 4.93 -8.06 -5.12
CA THR A 20 3.81 -7.13 -4.93
C THR A 20 4.14 -5.69 -5.26
N SER A 21 5.41 -5.29 -5.27
CA SER A 21 5.81 -3.90 -5.59
C SER A 21 5.35 -3.43 -6.97
N PRO A 22 5.53 -4.21 -8.07
CA PRO A 22 4.98 -3.84 -9.39
C PRO A 22 3.45 -3.74 -9.39
N LEU A 23 2.76 -4.66 -8.71
CA LEU A 23 1.29 -4.66 -8.61
C LEU A 23 0.78 -3.42 -7.86
N ASN A 24 1.52 -2.99 -6.85
CA ASN A 24 1.24 -1.76 -6.11
C ASN A 24 1.49 -0.51 -6.97
N ALA A 25 2.48 -0.54 -7.87
CA ALA A 25 2.76 0.55 -8.81
C ALA A 25 1.65 0.74 -9.86
N ILE A 26 1.01 -0.35 -10.31
CA ILE A 26 -0.01 -0.33 -11.38
C ILE A 26 -1.42 -0.10 -10.80
N ALA A 27 -1.80 -0.82 -9.74
CA ALA A 27 -3.20 -0.89 -9.31
C ALA A 27 -3.40 -0.71 -7.80
N ARG A 28 -2.33 -0.41 -7.02
CA ARG A 28 -2.34 -0.36 -5.54
C ARG A 28 -2.82 -1.64 -4.83
N GLY A 29 -3.00 -2.73 -5.58
CA GLY A 29 -3.55 -4.01 -5.10
C GLY A 29 -2.52 -4.98 -4.51
N GLY A 30 -1.23 -4.75 -4.72
CA GLY A 30 -0.16 -5.60 -4.15
C GLY A 30 -0.21 -5.64 -2.61
N SER A 31 -0.74 -4.59 -2.00
CA SER A 31 -0.99 -4.48 -0.57
C SER A 31 -1.87 -5.61 -0.01
N PHE A 32 -2.78 -6.19 -0.80
CA PHE A 32 -3.62 -7.33 -0.38
C PHE A 32 -2.84 -8.60 -0.11
N ILE A 33 -1.65 -8.71 -0.70
CA ILE A 33 -0.75 -9.85 -0.50
C ILE A 33 0.28 -9.50 0.58
N THR A 34 0.88 -8.29 0.54
CA THR A 34 1.94 -7.90 1.49
C THR A 34 1.45 -7.79 2.95
N PHE A 35 0.24 -7.28 3.17
CA PHE A 35 -0.31 -7.10 4.52
C PHE A 35 -0.53 -8.40 5.30
N PRO A 36 -1.27 -9.40 4.77
CA PRO A 36 -1.46 -10.65 5.49
C PRO A 36 -0.12 -11.34 5.72
N THR A 37 0.82 -11.29 4.78
CA THR A 37 2.17 -11.85 4.98
C THR A 37 2.93 -11.18 6.13
N LEU A 38 2.90 -9.84 6.24
CA LEU A 38 3.51 -9.12 7.35
C LEU A 38 2.85 -9.48 8.70
N ILE A 39 1.52 -9.59 8.76
CA ILE A 39 0.81 -9.97 9.98
C ILE A 39 1.11 -11.44 10.36
N PHE A 40 1.22 -12.35 9.38
CA PHE A 40 1.64 -13.74 9.61
C PHE A 40 3.03 -13.84 10.23
N THR A 41 3.92 -12.88 9.95
CA THR A 41 5.25 -12.80 10.56
C THR A 41 5.26 -12.20 11.98
N GLY A 42 4.09 -11.85 12.54
CA GLY A 42 3.95 -11.32 13.90
C GLY A 42 4.14 -9.81 14.02
N ILE A 43 4.26 -9.09 12.90
CA ILE A 43 4.42 -7.64 12.89
C ILE A 43 3.06 -6.97 13.11
N SER A 44 3.02 -5.91 13.91
CA SER A 44 1.77 -5.19 14.17
C SER A 44 1.17 -4.65 12.86
N PRO A 45 -0.16 -4.67 12.67
CA PRO A 45 -0.82 -4.17 11.46
C PRO A 45 -0.50 -2.70 11.18
N ILE A 46 -0.28 -1.90 12.22
CA ILE A 46 0.08 -0.48 12.10
C ILE A 46 1.48 -0.34 11.50
N THR A 47 2.45 -1.10 12.01
CA THR A 47 3.81 -1.12 11.48
C THR A 47 3.83 -1.67 10.05
N ALA A 48 3.08 -2.73 9.77
CA ALA A 48 2.94 -3.29 8.43
C ALA A 48 2.37 -2.27 7.42
N ASN A 49 1.35 -1.50 7.80
CA ASN A 49 0.79 -0.44 6.97
C ASN A 49 1.81 0.67 6.70
N ALA A 50 2.48 1.13 7.76
CA ALA A 50 3.45 2.21 7.67
C ALA A 50 4.58 1.84 6.68
N THR A 51 5.12 0.62 6.79
CA THR A 51 6.17 0.10 5.90
C THR A 51 5.72 -0.03 4.46
N ASN A 52 4.50 -0.52 4.21
CA ASN A 52 3.96 -0.62 2.85
C ASN A 52 3.75 0.78 2.24
N ASN A 53 3.29 1.74 3.04
CA ASN A 53 3.01 3.10 2.57
C ASN A 53 4.28 3.92 2.30
N THR A 54 5.37 3.69 3.03
CA THR A 54 6.70 4.26 2.71
C THR A 54 7.27 3.65 1.43
N ALA A 55 7.13 2.34 1.24
CA ALA A 55 7.53 1.69 -0.02
C ALA A 55 6.77 2.27 -1.23
N LEU A 56 5.47 2.53 -1.08
CA LEU A 56 4.66 3.18 -2.11
C LEU A 56 5.13 4.59 -2.47
N TRP A 57 5.67 5.37 -1.52
CA TRP A 57 6.21 6.70 -1.82
C TRP A 57 7.46 6.65 -2.66
N ILE A 58 8.36 5.71 -2.37
CA ILE A 58 9.55 5.46 -3.17
C ILE A 58 9.14 5.04 -4.59
N ALA A 59 8.17 4.13 -4.71
CA ALA A 59 7.63 3.71 -5.99
C ALA A 59 6.98 4.87 -6.74
N ALA A 60 6.23 5.74 -6.06
CA ALA A 60 5.61 6.91 -6.68
C ALA A 60 6.64 7.91 -7.23
N ILE A 61 7.74 8.15 -6.50
CA ILE A 61 8.85 8.99 -6.97
C ILE A 61 9.51 8.36 -8.19
N SER A 62 9.76 7.04 -8.16
CA SER A 62 10.36 6.31 -9.29
C SER A 62 9.46 6.33 -10.53
N SER A 63 8.14 6.16 -10.36
CA SER A 63 7.16 6.26 -11.45
C SER A 63 7.02 7.68 -11.99
N ALA A 64 7.07 8.69 -11.11
CA ALA A 64 7.04 10.09 -11.51
C ALA A 64 8.27 10.43 -12.36
N ASP A 65 9.44 9.90 -12.00
CA ASP A 65 10.67 10.08 -12.77
C ASP A 65 10.60 9.40 -14.15
N ALA A 66 10.02 8.20 -14.21
CA ALA A 66 9.81 7.47 -15.46
C ALA A 66 8.82 8.17 -16.41
N TYR A 67 7.77 8.80 -15.88
CA TYR A 67 6.74 9.49 -16.67
C TYR A 67 6.99 10.98 -16.87
N ARG A 68 8.05 11.57 -16.28
CA ARG A 68 8.32 13.02 -16.28
C ARG A 68 8.33 13.65 -17.68
N HIS A 69 8.67 12.89 -18.72
CA HIS A 69 8.79 13.41 -20.08
C HIS A 69 7.49 13.37 -20.90
N ASN A 70 6.47 12.63 -20.47
CA ASN A 70 5.24 12.40 -21.24
C ASN A 70 3.98 13.01 -20.59
N LEU A 71 4.12 13.72 -19.47
CA LEU A 71 2.99 14.30 -18.75
C LEU A 71 2.72 15.74 -19.23
N LEU A 72 1.67 15.92 -20.05
CA LEU A 72 1.10 17.22 -20.41
C LEU A 72 0.27 17.82 -19.24
N ILE A 73 0.85 17.89 -18.04
CA ILE A 73 0.19 18.38 -16.82
C ILE A 73 0.83 19.70 -16.41
N SER A 74 -0.01 20.71 -16.11
CA SER A 74 0.48 22.02 -15.65
C SER A 74 1.15 21.92 -14.28
N ARG A 75 2.24 22.67 -14.06
CA ARG A 75 2.94 22.73 -12.76
C ARG A 75 2.00 23.09 -11.61
N LEU A 76 0.98 23.93 -11.87
CA LEU A 76 -0.02 24.31 -10.88
C LEU A 76 -0.89 23.12 -10.46
N GLN A 77 -1.29 22.26 -11.40
CA GLN A 77 -2.07 21.06 -11.11
C GLN A 77 -1.27 20.07 -10.26
N ILE A 78 0.01 19.84 -10.61
CA ILE A 78 0.92 19.00 -9.82
C ILE A 78 1.03 19.53 -8.38
N LEU A 79 1.13 20.85 -8.21
CA LEU A 79 1.26 21.49 -6.90
C LEU A 79 -0.03 21.33 -6.07
N ILE A 80 -1.21 21.56 -6.67
CA ILE A 80 -2.50 21.36 -6.00
C ILE A 80 -2.72 19.89 -5.61
N LEU A 81 -2.43 18.94 -6.51
CA LEU A 81 -2.51 17.50 -6.23
C LEU A 81 -1.55 17.08 -5.12
N SER A 82 -0.34 17.65 -5.09
CA SER A 82 0.65 17.37 -4.06
C SER A 82 0.20 17.90 -2.69
N VAL A 83 -0.24 19.16 -2.63
CA VAL A 83 -0.70 19.80 -1.38
C VAL A 83 -1.93 19.10 -0.82
N THR A 84 -2.94 18.81 -1.65
CA THR A 84 -4.15 18.10 -1.21
C THR A 84 -3.84 16.68 -0.73
N SER A 85 -2.92 15.97 -1.41
CA SER A 85 -2.44 14.65 -0.97
C SER A 85 -1.68 14.72 0.35
N LEU A 86 -0.87 15.77 0.56
CA LEU A 86 -0.11 15.97 1.79
C LEU A 86 -1.04 16.23 2.98
N ILE A 87 -2.05 17.09 2.79
CA ILE A 87 -3.06 17.40 3.79
C ILE A 87 -3.87 16.14 4.12
N GLY A 88 -4.37 15.44 3.11
CA GLY A 88 -5.11 14.19 3.28
C GLY A 88 -4.30 13.12 4.02
N ARG A 89 -2.99 12.99 3.72
CA ARG A 89 -2.09 12.08 4.45
C ARG A 89 -1.85 12.51 5.89
N GLY A 90 -1.64 13.81 6.13
CA GLY A 90 -1.42 14.34 7.48
C GLY A 90 -2.62 14.02 8.37
N ILE A 91 -3.82 14.40 7.91
CA ILE A 91 -5.09 14.14 8.59
C ILE A 91 -5.30 12.64 8.82
N GLY A 92 -5.11 11.83 7.77
CA GLY A 92 -5.26 10.37 7.86
C GLY A 92 -4.29 9.70 8.83
N SER A 93 -3.03 10.17 8.90
CA SER A 93 -2.04 9.60 9.83
C SER A 93 -2.36 9.92 11.28
N VAL A 94 -2.85 11.14 11.56
CA VAL A 94 -3.29 11.53 12.90
C VAL A 94 -4.48 10.69 13.33
N ILE A 95 -5.47 10.48 12.45
CA ILE A 95 -6.62 9.60 12.73
C ILE A 95 -6.17 8.15 13.01
N MET A 96 -5.17 7.65 12.27
CA MET A 96 -4.61 6.32 12.53
C MET A 96 -3.92 6.20 13.89
N LEU A 97 -3.24 7.25 14.38
CA LEU A 97 -2.60 7.24 15.70
C LEU A 97 -3.62 7.10 16.84
N TYR A 98 -4.84 7.59 16.64
CA TYR A 98 -5.94 7.40 17.60
C TYR A 98 -6.72 6.09 17.38
N THR A 99 -6.47 5.38 16.28
CA THR A 99 -7.15 4.11 15.97
C THR A 99 -6.35 2.94 16.55
N SER A 100 -6.90 2.29 17.58
CA SER A 100 -6.26 1.15 18.24
C SER A 100 -5.99 -0.01 17.27
N ALA A 101 -4.83 -0.66 17.41
CA ALA A 101 -4.36 -1.73 16.52
C ALA A 101 -5.36 -2.91 16.40
N ASP A 102 -6.15 -3.16 17.44
CA ASP A 102 -7.12 -4.26 17.46
C ASP A 102 -8.39 -3.95 16.66
N MET A 103 -8.82 -2.69 16.61
CA MET A 103 -9.89 -2.26 15.69
C MET A 103 -9.47 -2.49 14.23
N PHE A 104 -8.21 -2.17 13.90
CA PHE A 104 -7.70 -2.36 12.54
C PHE A 104 -7.67 -3.85 12.14
N LYS A 105 -7.28 -4.76 13.06
CA LYS A 105 -7.34 -6.20 12.80
C LYS A 105 -8.76 -6.68 12.50
N GLN A 106 -9.75 -6.18 13.24
CA GLN A 106 -11.16 -6.53 13.01
C GLN A 106 -11.71 -5.96 11.69
N LEU A 107 -11.25 -4.78 11.29
CA LEU A 107 -11.63 -4.13 10.03
C LEU A 107 -10.95 -4.74 8.80
N LEU A 108 -9.77 -5.36 8.97
CA LEU A 108 -8.97 -5.94 7.89
C LEU A 108 -9.76 -6.87 6.94
N PRO A 109 -10.52 -7.88 7.41
CA PRO A 109 -11.27 -8.77 6.53
C PRO A 109 -12.35 -8.04 5.71
N TYR A 110 -13.03 -7.06 6.31
CA TYR A 110 -14.03 -6.26 5.59
C TYR A 110 -13.37 -5.38 4.54
N LEU A 111 -12.21 -4.78 4.83
CA LEU A 111 -11.44 -3.98 3.88
C LEU A 111 -10.97 -4.82 2.68
N LEU A 112 -10.45 -6.02 2.95
CA LEU A 112 -10.04 -6.99 1.94
C LEU A 112 -11.22 -7.42 1.07
N LEU A 113 -12.37 -7.71 1.69
CA LEU A 113 -13.59 -8.10 0.98
C LEU A 113 -14.08 -6.97 0.07
N SER A 114 -14.25 -5.75 0.61
CA SER A 114 -14.69 -4.59 -0.15
C SER A 114 -13.75 -4.28 -1.30
N ALA A 115 -12.44 -4.34 -1.09
CA ALA A 115 -11.51 -4.09 -2.17
C ALA A 115 -11.49 -5.19 -3.23
N THR A 116 -11.65 -6.47 -2.84
CA THR A 116 -11.79 -7.59 -3.77
C THR A 116 -13.05 -7.43 -4.62
N LEU A 117 -14.16 -7.03 -4.02
CA LEU A 117 -15.41 -6.69 -4.72
C LEU A 117 -15.17 -5.54 -5.70
N ILE A 118 -14.61 -4.42 -5.25
CA ILE A 118 -14.31 -3.26 -6.11
C ILE A 118 -13.40 -3.67 -7.25
N PHE A 119 -12.36 -4.47 -7.02
CA PHE A 119 -11.43 -4.88 -8.08
C PHE A 119 -12.11 -5.78 -9.12
N THR A 120 -12.89 -6.76 -8.64
CA THR A 120 -13.69 -7.66 -9.48
C THR A 120 -14.67 -6.87 -10.34
N PHE A 121 -15.39 -5.92 -9.76
CA PHE A 121 -16.37 -5.10 -10.49
C PHE A 121 -15.73 -3.95 -11.31
N ARG A 122 -14.54 -3.45 -10.93
CA ARG A 122 -13.80 -2.45 -11.71
C ARG A 122 -13.38 -3.03 -13.06
N CYS A 123 -12.98 -4.30 -13.08
CA CYS A 123 -12.68 -5.01 -14.32
C CYS A 123 -13.91 -5.12 -15.23
N LEU A 124 -15.12 -5.20 -14.65
CA LEU A 124 -16.37 -5.24 -15.41
C LEU A 124 -16.73 -3.88 -16.03
N ILE A 125 -16.35 -2.77 -15.37
CA ILE A 125 -16.64 -1.40 -15.83
C ILE A 125 -15.81 -0.98 -17.06
N TRP A 126 -14.65 -1.61 -17.28
CA TRP A 126 -13.72 -1.26 -18.37
C TRP A 126 -14.01 -1.99 -19.68
N LEU A 127 -14.99 -2.90 -19.69
CA LEU A 127 -15.41 -3.71 -20.84
C LEU A 127 -16.67 -3.17 -21.54
N TYR A 128 -17.15 -1.97 -21.18
CA TYR A 128 -18.27 -1.26 -21.81
C TYR A 128 -17.88 0.19 -22.08
#